data_AF-A0A3D2WA33-F1
#
_entry.id   AF-A0A3D2WA33-F1
#
_cell.length_a   1.000
_cell.length_b   1.000
_cell.length_c   1.000
_cell.angle_alpha   90.00
_cell.angle_beta   90.00
_cell.angle_gamma   90.00
#
_symmetry.space_group_name_H-M   'P 1'
#
loop_
_entity.id
_entity.type
_entity.pdbx_description
1 polymer ?
#
loop_
_entity_poly.entity_id
_entity_poly.type
_entity_poly.pdbx_seq_one_letter_code
_entity_poly.pdbx_strand_id
1 'polypeptide(L)'
;EFTWFCLLLIQKWDDGNDLIFDIAKHVYGWGRVHACAFLEPETWEMKKWFLEEGVNNGVMPSYTALEAWNKSDAASLLDSCLTQKDFSCIRRMMAALLDEGPCLGISLVEDPETAIRKFLNQAKNFELSPDDYDLIKAIEERWDKDEQIANLCEELISR
;
A
#
# COMPACT_ATOMS: atom_id res chain seq x y z
N GLU A 1 0.68 -2.15 24.47
CA GLU A 1 1.87 -2.77 23.85
C GLU A 1 3.08 -1.88 24.19
N PHE A 2 4.27 -2.44 24.41
CA PHE A 2 5.44 -1.69 24.95
C PHE A 2 6.11 -0.79 23.91
N THR A 3 6.23 -1.26 22.67
CA THR A 3 6.84 -0.54 21.53
C THR A 3 6.18 0.81 21.32
N TRP A 4 4.85 0.91 21.42
CA TRP A 4 4.13 2.18 21.29
C TRP A 4 4.61 3.26 22.28
N PHE A 5 4.87 2.89 23.54
CA PHE A 5 5.39 3.84 24.53
C PHE A 5 6.83 4.27 24.23
N CYS A 6 7.65 3.36 23.67
CA CYS A 6 8.99 3.70 23.22
C CYS A 6 8.95 4.71 22.06
N LEU A 7 8.12 4.44 21.04
CA LEU A 7 7.95 5.31 19.86
C LEU A 7 7.50 6.73 20.26
N LEU A 8 6.59 6.84 21.24
CA LEU A 8 6.14 8.14 21.76
C LEU A 8 7.25 9.03 22.31
N LEU A 9 8.29 8.43 22.88
CA LEU A 9 9.44 9.14 23.43
C LEU A 9 10.49 9.40 22.35
N ILE A 10 10.78 8.37 21.53
CA ILE A 10 11.80 8.42 20.47
C ILE A 10 11.47 9.49 19.43
N GLN A 11 10.20 9.65 19.03
CA GLN A 11 9.80 10.67 18.05
C GLN A 11 10.19 12.11 18.44
N LYS A 12 10.53 12.37 19.71
CA LYS A 12 10.93 13.68 20.22
C LYS A 12 12.44 13.91 20.21
N TRP A 13 13.22 12.91 19.82
CA TRP A 13 14.68 13.00 19.77
C TRP A 13 15.12 13.56 18.42
N ASP A 14 16.32 14.16 18.37
CA ASP A 14 16.87 14.77 17.16
C ASP A 14 17.06 13.74 16.02
N ASP A 15 17.42 12.50 16.35
CA ASP A 15 17.57 11.34 15.45
C ASP A 15 16.39 10.36 15.55
N GLY A 16 15.27 10.81 16.10
CA GLY A 16 14.12 9.96 16.42
C GLY A 16 13.55 9.22 15.21
N ASN A 17 13.45 9.89 14.06
CA ASN A 17 12.87 9.31 12.85
C ASN A 17 13.72 8.17 12.29
N ASP A 18 15.05 8.33 12.27
CA ASP A 18 15.99 7.29 11.84
C ASP A 18 15.95 6.08 12.78
N LEU A 19 15.85 6.32 14.10
CA LEU A 19 15.71 5.23 15.07
C LEU A 19 14.36 4.51 14.93
N ILE A 20 13.27 5.23 14.66
CA ILE A 20 11.96 4.63 14.37
C ILE A 20 12.05 3.77 13.10
N PHE A 21 12.77 4.21 12.08
CA PHE A 21 12.98 3.43 10.86
C PHE A 21 13.72 2.12 11.15
N ASP A 22 14.77 2.16 11.95
CA ASP A 22 15.49 0.96 12.37
C ASP A 22 14.59 0.02 13.19
N ILE A 23 13.79 0.56 14.11
CA ILE A 23 12.80 -0.21 14.86
C ILE A 23 11.80 -0.88 13.92
N ALA A 24 11.24 -0.14 12.95
CA ALA A 24 10.25 -0.64 12.00
C ALA A 24 10.75 -1.85 11.18
N LYS A 25 12.06 -1.90 10.91
CA LYS A 25 12.72 -3.02 10.22
C LYS A 25 12.85 -4.29 11.09
N HIS A 26 12.84 -4.15 12.42
CA HIS A 26 13.16 -5.25 13.36
C HIS A 26 11.97 -5.72 14.21
N VAL A 27 10.90 -4.93 14.34
CA VAL A 27 9.71 -5.32 15.08
C VAL A 27 8.67 -6.01 14.21
N TYR A 28 7.79 -6.79 14.84
CA TYR A 28 6.73 -7.54 14.17
C TYR A 28 5.39 -7.30 14.88
N GLY A 29 4.29 -7.67 14.21
CA GLY A 29 2.95 -7.57 14.79
C GLY A 29 2.53 -6.12 15.03
N TRP A 30 1.91 -5.86 16.18
CA TRP A 30 1.45 -4.52 16.58
C TRP A 30 2.58 -3.50 16.73
N GLY A 31 3.78 -3.93 17.15
CA GLY A 31 4.94 -3.05 17.19
C GLY A 31 5.26 -2.46 15.81
N ARG A 32 5.12 -3.26 14.74
CA ARG A 32 5.33 -2.81 13.36
C ARG A 32 4.20 -1.91 12.87
N VAL A 33 2.95 -2.21 13.21
CA VAL A 33 1.81 -1.30 12.93
C VAL A 33 2.09 0.09 13.50
N HIS A 34 2.49 0.14 14.77
CA HIS A 34 2.81 1.41 15.42
C HIS A 34 4.05 2.08 14.81
N ALA A 35 5.14 1.35 14.57
CA ALA A 35 6.34 1.94 13.98
C ALA A 35 6.06 2.56 12.60
N CYS A 36 5.28 1.89 11.74
CA CYS A 36 4.85 2.44 10.45
C CYS A 36 4.02 3.72 10.60
N ALA A 37 3.16 3.81 11.63
CA ALA A 37 2.36 5.01 11.89
C ALA A 37 3.23 6.21 12.33
N PHE A 38 4.28 5.97 13.13
CA PHE A 38 5.17 7.03 13.63
C PHE A 38 6.29 7.43 12.66
N LEU A 39 6.72 6.53 11.77
CA LEU A 39 7.82 6.79 10.83
C LEU A 39 7.42 7.81 9.77
N GLU A 40 8.18 8.89 9.61
CA GLU A 40 7.99 9.87 8.54
C GLU A 40 8.95 9.60 7.37
N PRO A 41 8.48 9.49 6.11
CA PRO A 41 9.29 9.06 4.98
C PRO A 41 10.09 10.21 4.35
N GLU A 42 11.09 10.72 5.07
CA GLU A 42 11.91 11.87 4.68
C GLU A 42 12.96 11.55 3.61
N THR A 43 13.31 10.27 3.47
CA THR A 43 14.32 9.80 2.51
C THR A 43 13.72 8.90 1.45
N TRP A 44 14.40 8.82 0.29
CA TRP A 44 14.03 7.87 -0.76
C TRP A 44 14.06 6.41 -0.24
N GLU A 45 14.98 6.10 0.67
CA GLU A 45 15.12 4.76 1.25
C GLU A 45 13.89 4.40 2.09
N MET A 46 13.40 5.33 2.92
CA MET A 46 12.20 5.13 3.72
C MET A 46 10.96 4.96 2.83
N LYS A 47 10.79 5.79 1.80
CA LYS A 47 9.69 5.65 0.82
C LYS A 47 9.71 4.30 0.12
N LYS A 48 10.89 3.88 -0.35
CA LYS A 48 11.06 2.57 -0.98
C LYS A 48 10.80 1.43 0.00
N TRP A 49 11.20 1.58 1.26
CA TRP A 49 10.89 0.59 2.28
C TRP A 49 9.39 0.48 2.50
N PHE A 50 8.64 1.58 2.58
CA PHE A 50 7.17 1.51 2.65
C PHE A 50 6.55 0.81 1.43
N LEU A 51 7.08 1.07 0.23
CA LEU A 51 6.63 0.40 -1.00
C LEU A 51 6.82 -1.13 -0.91
N GLU A 52 8.01 -1.57 -0.51
CA GLU A 52 8.39 -2.98 -0.55
C GLU A 52 7.86 -3.78 0.66
N GLU A 53 7.84 -3.14 1.83
CA GLU A 53 7.71 -3.78 3.14
C GLU A 53 6.55 -3.22 3.97
N GLY A 54 5.92 -2.11 3.58
CA GLY A 54 4.92 -1.41 4.40
C GLY A 54 3.68 -2.24 4.72
N VAL A 55 3.26 -3.13 3.81
CA VAL A 55 2.13 -4.06 4.01
C VAL A 55 2.55 -5.46 4.47
N ASN A 56 3.85 -5.70 4.61
CA ASN A 56 4.38 -6.98 5.08
C ASN A 56 4.30 -7.03 6.61
N ASN A 57 3.15 -7.43 7.16
CA ASN A 57 2.95 -7.50 8.60
C ASN A 57 2.32 -8.83 9.02
N GLY A 58 2.76 -9.38 10.15
CA GLY A 58 2.25 -10.62 10.72
C GLY A 58 0.87 -10.51 11.42
N VAL A 59 0.25 -9.31 11.44
CA VAL A 59 -1.15 -9.13 11.88
C VAL A 59 -2.09 -9.27 10.68
N MET A 60 -2.42 -8.16 10.02
CA MET A 60 -3.20 -8.11 8.79
C MET A 60 -2.65 -6.93 7.96
N PRO A 61 -2.42 -7.12 6.65
CA PRO A 61 -1.90 -6.06 5.79
C PRO A 61 -2.71 -4.76 5.79
N SER A 62 -4.04 -4.84 5.96
CA SER A 62 -4.95 -3.69 5.97
C SER A 62 -4.60 -2.64 7.03
N TYR A 63 -4.06 -3.05 8.20
CA TYR A 63 -3.66 -2.13 9.27
C TYR A 63 -2.56 -1.14 8.90
N THR A 64 -1.74 -1.44 7.89
CA THR A 64 -0.66 -0.56 7.45
C THR A 64 -0.78 -0.15 5.99
N ALA A 65 -1.85 -0.56 5.30
CA ALA A 65 -2.03 -0.34 3.87
C ALA A 65 -2.12 1.15 3.51
N LEU A 66 -2.96 1.91 4.22
CA LEU A 66 -3.12 3.35 3.97
C LEU A 66 -1.84 4.13 4.27
N GLU A 67 -1.20 3.82 5.40
CA GLU A 67 0.09 4.42 5.76
C GLU A 67 1.15 4.09 4.71
N ALA A 68 1.26 2.83 4.28
CA ALA A 68 2.22 2.43 3.27
C ALA A 68 1.96 3.14 1.94
N TRP A 69 0.70 3.24 1.51
CA TRP A 69 0.30 3.92 0.28
C TRP A 69 0.71 5.39 0.26
N ASN A 70 0.36 6.11 1.33
CA ASN A 70 0.67 7.53 1.46
C ASN A 70 2.17 7.76 1.60
N LYS A 71 2.84 6.97 2.46
CA LYS A 71 4.24 7.18 2.80
C LYS A 71 5.22 6.67 1.74
N SER A 72 4.81 5.75 0.88
CA SER A 72 5.61 5.34 -0.29
C SER A 72 5.39 6.23 -1.52
N ASP A 73 4.42 7.15 -1.48
CA ASP A 73 3.99 7.94 -2.64
C ASP A 73 3.49 7.05 -3.81
N ALA A 74 2.77 5.96 -3.48
CA ALA A 74 2.36 4.93 -4.44
C ALA A 74 1.49 5.49 -5.57
N ALA A 75 0.62 6.46 -5.27
CA ALA A 75 -0.25 7.11 -6.25
C ALA A 75 0.57 7.80 -7.37
N SER A 76 1.65 8.50 -7.02
CA SER A 76 2.52 9.17 -7.99
C SER A 76 3.33 8.16 -8.82
N LEU A 77 3.71 7.02 -8.23
CA LEU A 77 4.43 5.97 -8.95
C LEU A 77 3.58 5.36 -10.08
N LEU A 78 2.25 5.34 -9.95
CA LEU A 78 1.35 4.87 -11.01
C LEU A 78 1.39 5.72 -12.29
N ASP A 79 1.90 6.96 -12.23
CA ASP A 79 2.13 7.81 -13.41
C ASP A 79 3.54 7.61 -14.02
N SER A 80 4.36 6.74 -13.43
CA SER A 80 5.75 6.50 -13.81
C SER A 80 5.96 5.18 -14.56
N CYS A 81 7.20 4.93 -15.03
CA CYS A 81 7.59 3.64 -15.57
C CYS A 81 7.92 2.68 -14.42
N LEU A 82 6.97 1.79 -14.10
CA LEU A 82 7.13 0.80 -13.04
C LEU A 82 8.00 -0.38 -13.50
N THR A 83 8.76 -0.96 -12.56
CA THR A 83 9.30 -2.31 -12.76
C THR A 83 8.26 -3.36 -12.37
N GLN A 84 8.45 -4.63 -12.77
CA GLN A 84 7.60 -5.73 -12.31
C GLN A 84 7.55 -5.83 -10.77
N LYS A 85 8.67 -5.50 -10.11
CA LYS A 85 8.73 -5.49 -8.63
C LYS A 85 7.86 -4.37 -8.06
N ASP A 86 7.96 -3.15 -8.59
CA ASP A 86 7.17 -2.02 -8.11
C ASP A 86 5.67 -2.27 -8.33
N PHE A 87 5.28 -2.75 -9.51
CA PHE A 87 3.90 -3.12 -9.80
C PHE A 87 3.37 -4.18 -8.83
N SER A 88 4.15 -5.23 -8.57
CA SER A 88 3.79 -6.30 -7.62
C SER A 88 3.61 -5.76 -6.18
N CYS A 89 4.48 -4.83 -5.75
CA CYS A 89 4.36 -4.15 -4.46
C CYS A 89 3.09 -3.31 -4.38
N ILE A 90 2.82 -2.47 -5.39
CA ILE A 90 1.60 -1.66 -5.46
C ILE A 90 0.36 -2.54 -5.47
N ARG A 91 0.36 -3.67 -6.20
CA ARG A 91 -0.74 -4.62 -6.21
C ARG A 91 -1.04 -5.21 -4.84
N ARG A 92 -0.02 -5.62 -4.08
CA ARG A 92 -0.20 -6.10 -2.69
C ARG A 92 -0.81 -5.00 -1.80
N MET A 93 -0.39 -3.76 -2.02
CA MET A 93 -0.88 -2.60 -1.29
C MET A 93 -2.35 -2.29 -1.64
N MET A 94 -2.70 -2.33 -2.92
CA MET A 94 -4.07 -2.16 -3.41
C MET A 94 -4.99 -3.25 -2.86
N ALA A 95 -4.58 -4.52 -2.90
CA ALA A 95 -5.35 -5.61 -2.30
C ALA A 95 -5.59 -5.39 -0.79
N ALA A 96 -4.57 -4.94 -0.06
CA ALA A 96 -4.70 -4.62 1.36
C ALA A 96 -5.58 -3.38 1.64
N LEU A 97 -5.61 -2.40 0.73
CA LEU A 97 -6.49 -1.23 0.81
C LEU A 97 -7.95 -1.61 0.55
N LEU A 98 -8.22 -2.56 -0.36
CA LEU A 98 -9.58 -3.02 -0.64
C LEU A 98 -10.20 -3.78 0.54
N ASP A 99 -9.38 -4.45 1.36
CA ASP A 99 -9.79 -5.08 2.61
C ASP A 99 -10.03 -4.04 3.72
N GLU A 100 -11.20 -3.40 3.68
CA GLU A 100 -11.60 -2.41 4.69
C GLU A 100 -12.20 -3.04 5.96
N GLY A 101 -11.86 -4.29 6.27
CA GLY A 101 -12.38 -5.02 7.44
C GLY A 101 -12.16 -4.30 8.78
N PRO A 102 -10.97 -4.39 9.40
CA PRO A 102 -10.71 -3.83 10.73
C PRO A 102 -10.46 -2.31 10.75
N CYS A 103 -10.14 -1.72 9.61
CA CYS A 103 -9.86 -0.30 9.42
C CYS A 103 -10.24 0.14 8.02
N LEU A 104 -10.56 1.42 7.85
CA LEU A 104 -10.78 2.00 6.52
C LEU A 104 -9.46 1.99 5.72
N GLY A 105 -9.57 1.75 4.42
CA GLY A 105 -8.45 1.59 3.50
C GLY A 105 -8.69 2.43 2.26
N ILE A 106 -9.11 1.80 1.17
CA ILE A 106 -9.32 2.45 -0.13
C ILE A 106 -10.29 3.64 -0.06
N SER A 107 -11.26 3.64 0.85
CA SER A 107 -12.20 4.76 1.01
C SER A 107 -11.56 6.04 1.57
N LEU A 108 -10.34 5.95 2.12
CA LEU A 108 -9.56 7.10 2.59
C LEU A 108 -8.44 7.51 1.64
N VAL A 109 -8.23 6.79 0.53
CA VAL A 109 -7.29 7.20 -0.51
C VAL A 109 -7.85 8.44 -1.22
N GLU A 110 -6.99 9.39 -1.55
CA GLU A 110 -7.38 10.56 -2.34
C GLU A 110 -7.77 10.11 -3.76
N ASP A 111 -9.00 10.41 -4.17
CA ASP A 111 -9.59 10.00 -5.46
C ASP A 111 -9.34 8.51 -5.79
N PRO A 112 -9.99 7.59 -5.04
CA PRO A 112 -9.72 6.16 -5.14
C PRO A 112 -10.05 5.63 -6.54
N GLU A 113 -11.07 6.17 -7.20
CA GLU A 113 -11.40 5.83 -8.58
C GLU A 113 -10.24 6.13 -9.54
N THR A 114 -9.58 7.29 -9.40
CA THR A 114 -8.41 7.62 -10.23
C THR A 114 -7.23 6.71 -9.93
N ALA A 115 -6.96 6.41 -8.65
CA ALA A 115 -5.92 5.46 -8.27
C ALA A 115 -6.15 4.07 -8.88
N ILE A 116 -7.39 3.56 -8.81
CA ILE A 116 -7.80 2.28 -9.39
C ILE A 116 -7.64 2.29 -10.91
N ARG A 117 -8.14 3.32 -11.60
CA ARG A 117 -7.98 3.43 -13.06
C ARG A 117 -6.52 3.44 -13.48
N LYS A 118 -5.65 4.17 -12.76
CA LYS A 118 -4.22 4.19 -13.07
C LYS A 118 -3.56 2.82 -12.82
N PHE A 119 -3.92 2.14 -11.74
CA PHE A 119 -3.45 0.79 -11.44
C PHE A 119 -3.84 -0.21 -12.55
N LEU A 120 -5.11 -0.23 -12.96
CA LEU A 120 -5.59 -1.11 -14.03
C LEU A 120 -4.91 -0.80 -15.38
N ASN A 121 -4.65 0.47 -15.69
CA ASN A 121 -3.89 0.84 -16.88
C ASN A 121 -2.43 0.36 -16.82
N GLN A 122 -1.78 0.45 -15.65
CA GLN A 122 -0.44 -0.10 -15.47
C GLN A 122 -0.43 -1.62 -15.66
N ALA A 123 -1.45 -2.33 -15.15
CA ALA A 123 -1.58 -3.78 -15.29
C ALA A 123 -1.53 -4.27 -16.74
N LYS A 124 -1.95 -3.45 -17.72
CA LYS A 124 -1.86 -3.79 -19.15
C LYS A 124 -0.43 -4.05 -19.62
N ASN A 125 0.55 -3.41 -18.97
CA ASN A 125 1.96 -3.46 -19.36
C ASN A 125 2.74 -4.63 -18.72
N PHE A 126 2.11 -5.43 -17.86
CA PHE A 126 2.77 -6.50 -17.12
C PHE A 126 2.16 -7.87 -17.40
N GLU A 127 2.94 -8.91 -17.13
CA GLU A 127 2.42 -10.27 -17.04
C GLU A 127 1.69 -10.42 -15.69
N LEU A 128 0.41 -10.79 -15.76
CA LEU A 128 -0.47 -10.89 -14.60
C LEU A 128 -0.38 -12.27 -13.95
N SER A 129 -0.23 -12.27 -12.64
CA SER A 129 -0.30 -13.43 -11.77
C SER A 129 -1.76 -13.71 -11.34
N PRO A 130 -2.06 -14.91 -10.81
CA PRO A 130 -3.39 -15.23 -10.28
C PRO A 130 -3.91 -14.20 -9.26
N ASP A 131 -3.05 -13.73 -8.36
CA ASP A 131 -3.38 -12.71 -7.37
C ASP A 131 -3.81 -11.38 -8.02
N ASP A 132 -3.25 -11.04 -9.19
CA ASP A 132 -3.61 -9.82 -9.90
C ASP A 132 -5.03 -9.96 -10.46
N TYR A 133 -5.39 -11.11 -11.02
CA TYR A 133 -6.75 -11.38 -11.49
C TYR A 133 -7.78 -11.41 -10.35
N ASP A 134 -7.42 -11.97 -9.20
CA ASP A 134 -8.28 -11.96 -8.01
C ASP A 134 -8.56 -10.52 -7.54
N LEU A 135 -7.53 -9.66 -7.54
CA LEU A 135 -7.70 -8.24 -7.24
C LEU A 135 -8.56 -7.52 -8.28
N ILE A 136 -8.32 -7.76 -9.58
CA ILE A 136 -9.08 -7.12 -10.66
C ILE A 136 -10.58 -7.48 -10.55
N LYS A 137 -10.91 -8.73 -10.25
CA LYS A 137 -12.30 -9.15 -10.00
C LYS A 137 -12.90 -8.49 -8.77
N ALA A 138 -12.13 -8.39 -7.67
CA ALA A 138 -12.60 -7.69 -6.48
C ALA A 138 -12.86 -6.18 -6.75
N ILE A 139 -12.06 -5.55 -7.61
CA ILE A 139 -12.28 -4.19 -8.08
C ILE A 139 -13.55 -4.11 -8.94
N GLU A 140 -13.70 -5.01 -9.91
CA GLU A 140 -14.87 -5.09 -10.81
C GLU A 140 -16.17 -5.24 -10.03
N GLU A 141 -16.22 -6.17 -9.06
CA GLU A 141 -17.40 -6.40 -8.21
C GLU A 141 -17.77 -5.17 -7.38
N ARG A 142 -16.77 -4.39 -6.94
CA ARG A 142 -16.97 -3.25 -6.04
C ARG A 142 -17.26 -1.93 -6.78
N TRP A 143 -16.74 -1.76 -7.99
CA TRP A 143 -16.94 -0.58 -8.85
C TRP A 143 -17.77 -0.90 -10.12
N ASP A 144 -18.70 -1.86 -10.02
CA ASP A 144 -19.58 -2.31 -11.11
C ASP A 144 -20.34 -1.19 -11.84
N LYS A 145 -20.60 -0.08 -11.13
CA LYS A 145 -21.31 1.11 -11.66
C LYS A 145 -20.40 2.15 -12.32
N ASP A 146 -19.08 2.05 -12.16
CA ASP A 146 -18.14 2.91 -12.89
C ASP A 146 -17.79 2.23 -14.22
N GLU A 147 -18.42 2.69 -15.31
CA GLU A 147 -18.25 2.12 -16.64
C GLU A 147 -16.77 2.09 -17.09
N GLN A 148 -15.95 3.06 -16.67
CA GLN A 148 -14.54 3.08 -17.07
C GLN A 148 -13.75 1.99 -16.35
N ILE A 149 -13.98 1.83 -15.04
CA ILE A 149 -13.32 0.79 -14.25
C ILE A 149 -13.79 -0.60 -14.73
N ALA A 150 -15.09 -0.80 -14.93
CA ALA A 150 -15.65 -2.06 -15.40
C ALA A 150 -15.03 -2.48 -16.76
N ASN A 151 -15.00 -1.56 -17.74
CA ASN A 151 -14.39 -1.84 -19.05
C ASN A 151 -12.90 -2.20 -18.96
N LEU A 152 -12.14 -1.53 -18.08
CA LEU A 152 -10.72 -1.84 -17.85
C LEU A 152 -10.54 -3.24 -17.24
N CYS A 153 -11.40 -3.63 -16.30
CA CYS A 153 -11.38 -4.96 -15.72
C CYS A 153 -11.71 -6.04 -16.76
N GLU A 154 -12.77 -5.87 -17.54
CA GLU A 154 -13.16 -6.80 -18.60
C GLU A 154 -12.05 -7.01 -19.64
N GLU A 155 -11.39 -5.94 -20.07
CA GLU A 155 -10.26 -6.00 -21.00
C GLU A 155 -9.09 -6.81 -20.42
N LEU A 156 -8.79 -6.66 -19.13
CA LEU A 156 -7.70 -7.40 -18.49
C LEU A 156 -8.06 -8.87 -18.25
N ILE A 157 -9.29 -9.17 -17.85
CA ILE A 157 -9.77 -10.54 -17.57
C ILE A 157 -9.87 -11.38 -18.85
N SER A 158 -10.10 -10.75 -19.99
CA SER A 158 -10.23 -11.42 -21.30
C SER A 158 -8.90 -11.71 -22.01
N ARG A 159 -7.76 -11.29 -21.45
CA ARG A 159 -6.40 -11.60 -21.95
C ARG A 159 -5.95 -13.00 -21.56
#